data_AF-A0A370AV33-F1
#
_entry.id   AF-A0A370AV33-F1
#
_cell.length_a   1.000
_cell.length_b   1.000
_cell.length_c   1.000
_cell.angle_alpha   90.00
_cell.angle_beta   90.00
_cell.angle_gamma   90.00
#
_symmetry.space_group_name_H-M   'P 1'
#
loop_
_entity.id
_entity.type
_entity.pdbx_description
1 polymer ?
#
loop_
_entity_poly.entity_id
_entity_poly.type
_entity_poly.pdbx_seq_one_letter_code
_entity_poly.pdbx_strand_id
1 'polypeptide(L)'
;MEKIEYTPEGTCSKKISIVLEDDRVTSLDFKMGCPGNLQAVKALVEGMKREDVIARLKGINCYGKGTSCPDQLAIALSGQDAKDAQKDQDTDESEAC
;
A
#
# COMPACT_ATOMS: atom_id res chain seq x y z
N MET A 1 12.84 6.57 4.09
CA MET A 1 11.80 5.91 3.26
C MET A 1 11.60 4.50 3.77
N GLU A 2 10.44 4.22 4.35
CA GLU A 2 10.01 2.90 4.83
C GLU A 2 9.19 2.23 3.72
N LYS A 3 9.40 0.93 3.48
CA LYS A 3 8.66 0.17 2.46
C LYS A 3 7.92 -0.97 3.11
N ILE A 4 6.61 -1.00 2.91
CA ILE A 4 5.71 -2.03 3.45
C ILE A 4 5.20 -2.86 2.28
N GLU A 5 5.36 -4.18 2.36
CA GLU A 5 4.74 -5.12 1.45
C GLU A 5 3.67 -5.92 2.19
N TYR A 6 2.48 -5.96 1.63
CA TYR A 6 1.33 -6.61 2.23
C TYR A 6 0.63 -7.50 1.22
N THR A 7 0.26 -8.71 1.65
CA THR A 7 -0.56 -9.64 0.86
C THR A 7 -1.98 -9.60 1.39
N PRO A 8 -2.91 -8.92 0.69
CA PRO A 8 -4.28 -8.80 1.15
C PRO A 8 -5.05 -10.10 0.98
N GLU A 9 -5.97 -10.37 1.90
CA GLU A 9 -6.82 -11.55 1.89
C GLU A 9 -8.27 -11.18 1.56
N GLY A 10 -8.99 -12.07 0.90
CA GLY A 10 -10.42 -11.84 0.55
C GLY A 10 -10.68 -10.77 -0.52
N THR A 11 -9.64 -10.21 -1.17
CA THR A 11 -9.79 -9.17 -2.20
C THR A 11 -9.25 -9.60 -3.57
N CYS A 12 -9.48 -8.78 -4.60
CA CYS A 12 -8.98 -9.04 -5.95
C CYS A 12 -7.51 -8.64 -6.13
N SER A 13 -6.96 -7.81 -5.25
CA SER A 13 -5.53 -7.52 -5.23
C SER A 13 -4.77 -8.68 -4.61
N LYS A 14 -3.55 -8.91 -5.08
CA LYS A 14 -2.66 -10.00 -4.63
C LYS A 14 -1.44 -9.50 -3.87
N LYS A 15 -1.08 -8.24 -4.06
CA LYS A 15 0.03 -7.58 -3.35
C LYS A 15 -0.23 -6.09 -3.29
N ILE A 16 0.11 -5.47 -2.17
CA ILE A 16 0.13 -4.03 -1.95
C ILE A 16 1.55 -3.67 -1.55
N SER A 17 2.13 -2.69 -2.23
CA SER A 17 3.46 -2.13 -1.92
C SER A 17 3.27 -0.67 -1.59
N ILE A 18 3.70 -0.26 -0.40
CA ILE A 18 3.52 1.09 0.14
C ILE A 18 4.90 1.64 0.45
N VAL A 19 5.14 2.89 0.10
CA VAL A 19 6.33 3.63 0.51
C VAL A 19 5.89 4.80 1.38
N LEU A 20 6.47 4.88 2.58
CA LEU A 20 6.24 5.93 3.56
C LEU A 20 7.48 6.81 3.72
N GLU A 21 7.26 8.10 3.90
CA GLU A 21 8.27 9.10 4.28
C GLU A 21 7.68 9.96 5.40
N ASP A 22 8.28 9.91 6.59
CA ASP A 22 7.84 10.66 7.77
C ASP A 22 6.32 10.60 8.02
N ASP A 23 5.78 9.37 8.03
CA ASP A 23 4.36 9.02 8.18
C ASP A 23 3.42 9.43 7.01
N ARG A 24 3.99 9.88 5.89
CA ARG A 24 3.23 10.19 4.67
C ARG A 24 3.40 9.13 3.61
N VAL A 25 2.32 8.78 2.92
CA VAL A 25 2.37 7.87 1.77
C VAL A 25 2.95 8.59 0.58
N THR A 26 4.12 8.17 0.10
CA THR A 26 4.78 8.76 -1.07
C THR A 26 4.50 7.94 -2.33
N SER A 27 4.40 6.62 -2.20
CA SER A 27 4.03 5.75 -3.33
C SER A 27 3.17 4.59 -2.85
N LEU A 28 2.24 4.20 -3.71
CA LEU A 28 1.35 3.07 -3.51
C LEU A 28 1.22 2.29 -4.80
N ASP A 29 1.48 0.99 -4.76
CA ASP A 29 1.32 0.09 -5.88
C ASP A 29 0.52 -1.14 -5.50
N PHE A 30 -0.38 -1.54 -6.39
CA PHE A 30 -1.17 -2.74 -6.25
C PHE A 30 -0.84 -3.71 -7.37
N LYS A 31 -0.74 -5.00 -7.05
CA LYS A 31 -0.73 -6.07 -8.03
C LYS A 31 -2.13 -6.68 -8.11
N MET A 32 -2.70 -6.65 -9.32
CA MET A 32 -4.03 -7.17 -9.63
C MET A 32 -5.19 -6.35 -9.00
N GLY A 33 -6.34 -6.36 -9.67
CA GLY A 33 -7.56 -5.65 -9.25
C GLY A 33 -8.11 -4.76 -10.37
N CYS A 34 -9.02 -3.85 -10.03
CA CYS A 34 -9.61 -2.92 -11.00
C CYS A 34 -8.62 -1.79 -11.32
N PRO A 35 -8.03 -1.71 -12.53
CA PRO A 35 -6.94 -0.78 -12.80
C PRO A 35 -7.32 0.69 -12.59
N GLY A 36 -8.52 1.10 -13.01
CA GLY A 36 -8.99 2.48 -12.83
C GLY A 36 -9.17 2.87 -11.36
N ASN A 37 -9.76 1.99 -10.55
CA ASN A 37 -9.95 2.28 -9.13
C ASN A 37 -8.60 2.30 -8.38
N LEU A 38 -7.68 1.40 -8.71
CA LEU A 38 -6.36 1.35 -8.07
C LEU A 38 -5.53 2.60 -8.40
N GLN A 39 -5.60 3.10 -9.64
CA GLN A 39 -4.99 4.37 -10.03
C GLN A 39 -5.60 5.55 -9.27
N ALA A 40 -6.93 5.59 -9.14
CA ALA A 40 -7.60 6.63 -8.39
C ALA A 40 -7.18 6.63 -6.91
N VAL A 41 -7.15 5.46 -6.26
CA VAL A 41 -6.70 5.34 -4.87
C VAL A 41 -5.25 5.79 -4.72
N LYS A 42 -4.34 5.38 -5.63
CA LYS A 42 -2.94 5.82 -5.63
C LYS A 42 -2.81 7.34 -5.64
N ALA A 43 -3.48 8.01 -6.58
CA ALA A 43 -3.44 9.46 -6.70
C ALA A 43 -4.09 10.19 -5.50
N LEU A 44 -5.11 9.58 -4.88
CA LEU A 44 -5.80 10.18 -3.73
C LEU A 44 -5.00 10.09 -2.44
N VAL A 45 -4.22 9.02 -2.23
CA VAL A 45 -3.48 8.83 -0.98
C VAL A 45 -2.07 9.42 -1.02
N GLU A 46 -1.54 9.74 -2.20
CA GLU A 46 -0.21 10.32 -2.36
C GLU A 46 -0.10 11.65 -1.58
N GLY A 47 0.92 11.77 -0.73
CA GLY A 47 1.16 12.90 0.17
C GLY A 47 0.32 12.91 1.45
N MET A 48 -0.65 12.00 1.61
CA MET A 48 -1.49 11.92 2.80
C MET A 48 -0.77 11.22 3.96
N LYS A 49 -1.14 11.59 5.20
CA LYS A 49 -0.67 10.88 6.40
C LYS A 49 -1.30 9.50 6.51
N ARG A 50 -0.56 8.52 7.01
CA ARG A 50 -1.05 7.13 7.21
C ARG A 50 -2.38 7.08 7.97
N GLU A 51 -2.53 7.89 9.02
CA GLU A 51 -3.72 7.91 9.89
C GLU A 51 -4.96 8.38 9.14
N ASP A 52 -4.81 9.42 8.32
CA ASP A 52 -5.90 9.96 7.50
C ASP A 52 -6.36 8.95 6.45
N VAL A 53 -5.42 8.21 5.86
CA VAL A 53 -5.72 7.15 4.88
C VAL A 53 -6.48 6.02 5.56
N ILE A 54 -6.03 5.58 6.74
CA ILE A 54 -6.73 4.54 7.52
C ILE A 54 -8.16 4.99 7.85
N ALA A 55 -8.33 6.21 8.38
CA ALA A 55 -9.64 6.73 8.76
C ALA A 55 -10.61 6.84 7.57
N ARG A 56 -10.10 7.14 6.37
CA ARG A 56 -10.91 7.28 5.16
C ARG A 56 -11.29 5.95 4.52
N LEU A 57 -10.39 4.96 4.57
CA LEU A 57 -10.53 3.73 3.80
C LEU A 57 -11.00 2.53 4.61
N LYS A 58 -10.90 2.58 5.94
CA LYS A 58 -11.35 1.52 6.83
C LYS A 58 -12.86 1.29 6.72
N GLY A 59 -13.24 0.02 6.62
CA GLY A 59 -14.63 -0.44 6.55
C GLY A 59 -15.25 -0.40 5.16
N ILE A 60 -14.50 -0.02 4.12
CA ILE A 60 -15.01 -0.09 2.74
C ILE A 60 -15.20 -1.57 2.38
N ASN A 61 -16.43 -1.96 2.04
CA ASN A 61 -16.78 -3.33 1.70
C ASN A 61 -16.99 -3.48 0.19
N CYS A 62 -16.40 -4.52 -0.40
CA CYS A 62 -16.55 -4.87 -1.80
C CYS A 62 -17.52 -6.05 -1.93
N TYR A 63 -18.71 -5.81 -2.51
CA TYR A 63 -19.72 -6.84 -2.80
C TYR A 63 -20.09 -7.73 -1.59
N GLY A 64 -20.14 -7.16 -0.38
CA GLY A 64 -20.53 -7.91 0.82
C GLY A 64 -19.48 -8.88 1.35
N LYS A 65 -18.24 -8.84 0.83
CA LYS A 65 -17.12 -9.69 1.31
C LYS A 65 -16.64 -9.34 2.71
N GLY A 66 -17.07 -8.21 3.26
CA GLY A 66 -16.64 -7.72 4.58
C GLY A 66 -15.29 -6.98 4.54
N THR A 67 -14.68 -6.84 3.36
CA THR A 67 -13.39 -6.17 3.11
C THR A 67 -13.33 -5.68 1.66
N SER A 68 -12.33 -4.85 1.34
CA SER A 68 -12.04 -4.35 0.00
C SER A 68 -10.55 -4.03 -0.17
N CYS A 69 -10.08 -3.84 -1.41
CA CYS A 69 -8.70 -3.40 -1.67
C CYS A 69 -8.28 -2.16 -0.87
N PRO A 70 -9.08 -1.07 -0.80
CA PRO A 70 -8.74 0.09 0.02
C PRO A 70 -8.84 -0.19 1.54
N ASP A 71 -9.76 -1.06 1.98
CA ASP A 71 -9.84 -1.46 3.39
C ASP A 71 -8.61 -2.29 3.83
N GLN A 72 -8.14 -3.20 2.97
CA GLN A 72 -6.90 -3.94 3.18
C GLN A 72 -5.67 -3.03 3.20
N LEU A 73 -5.67 -1.92 2.44
CA LEU A 73 -4.64 -0.90 2.55
C LEU A 73 -4.66 -0.22 3.93
N ALA A 74 -5.83 0.08 4.47
CA ALA A 74 -5.95 0.63 5.82
C ALA A 74 -5.42 -0.36 6.89
N ILE A 75 -5.69 -1.65 6.72
CA ILE A 75 -5.16 -2.71 7.60
C ILE A 75 -3.62 -2.77 7.49
N ALA A 76 -3.07 -2.75 6.27
CA ALA A 76 -1.63 -2.75 6.04
C ALA A 76 -0.95 -1.55 6.72
N LEU A 77 -1.52 -0.35 6.58
CA LEU A 77 -1.03 0.87 7.22
C LEU A 77 -1.23 0.88 8.74
N SER A 78 -2.15 0.08 9.29
CA SER A 78 -2.38 -0.03 10.74
C SER A 78 -1.38 -0.97 11.42
N GLY A 79 -0.59 -1.73 10.67
CA GLY A 79 0.48 -2.58 11.21
C GLY A 79 0.02 -3.87 11.87
N GLN A 80 -1.23 -4.33 11.65
CA GLN A 80 -1.74 -5.54 12.31
C GLN A 80 -1.18 -6.85 11.72
N ASP A 81 -0.54 -6.83 10.55
CA ASP A 81 0.03 -8.01 9.88
C ASP A 81 1.25 -7.67 9.01
N ALA A 82 2.00 -6.61 9.33
CA ALA A 82 3.23 -6.27 8.62
C ALA A 82 4.34 -7.27 9.00
N LYS A 83 4.37 -8.44 8.35
CA LYS A 83 5.57 -9.27 8.32
C LYS A 83 6.60 -8.53 7.48
N ASP A 84 7.56 -7.93 8.17
CA ASP A 84 8.74 -7.29 7.59
C ASP A 84 9.39 -8.20 6.54
N ALA A 85 9.33 -7.78 5.28
CA ALA A 85 10.14 -8.34 4.20
C ALA A 85 11.18 -7.30 3.79
N GLN A 86 12.25 -7.21 4.59
CA GLN A 86 13.46 -6.47 4.26
C GLN A 86 14.35 -7.30 3.31
N LYS A 87 14.55 -6.80 2.07
CA LYS A 87 15.73 -6.93 1.17
C LYS A 87 15.30 -6.42 -0.21
N ASP A 88 16.06 -5.65 -0.99
CA ASP A 88 17.51 -5.55 -1.13
C ASP A 88 17.93 -4.10 -1.39
N GLN A 89 19.12 -3.78 -0.87
CA GLN A 89 20.01 -2.75 -1.39
C GLN A 89 20.50 -3.23 -2.76
N ASP A 90 20.35 -2.40 -3.80
CA ASP A 90 21.33 -2.40 -4.89
C ASP A 90 21.94 -1.00 -4.91
N THR A 91 23.02 -0.89 -4.15
CA THR A 91 24.10 0.04 -4.44
C THR A 91 24.86 -0.50 -5.64
N ASP A 92 24.93 0.26 -6.71
CA ASP A 92 26.17 0.36 -7.48
C ASP A 92 26.22 1.72 -8.19
N GLU A 93 26.83 2.70 -7.51
CA GLU A 93 27.71 3.63 -8.22
C GLU A 93 28.94 2.81 -8.63
N SER A 94 29.15 2.61 -9.94
CA SER A 94 30.52 2.49 -10.46
C SER A 94 30.62 3.13 -11.85
N GLU A 95 31.25 4.31 -11.82
CA GLU A 95 32.37 4.72 -12.68
C GLU A 95 32.12 4.80 -14.20
N ALA A 96 32.08 6.02 -14.79
CA ALA A 96 33.29 6.78 -15.10
C ALA A 96 34.35 5.94 -15.83
N CYS A 97 34.21 5.86 -17.16
CA CYS A 97 35.33 5.90 -18.09
C CYS A 97 34.83 6.50 -19.42
#